data_AF-A0A7J6TKI6-F1
#
_entry.id   AF-A0A7J6TKI6-F1
#
_cell.length_a   1.000
_cell.length_b   1.000
_cell.length_c   1.000
_cell.angle_alpha   90.00
_cell.angle_beta   90.00
_cell.angle_gamma   90.00
#
_symmetry.space_group_name_H-M   'P 1'
#
loop_
_entity.id
_entity.type
_entity.pdbx_description
1 polymer ?
#
loop_
_entity_poly.entity_id
_entity_poly.type
_entity_poly.pdbx_seq_one_letter_code
_entity_poly.pdbx_strand_id
1 'polypeptide(L)'
;MPYSVLVAGTPGVGKSTFSRELGSGMGSCRVMELGKIIAAEHLYSEWDDDHNCSIFDEEAVEQHLENLGVFGKENVVVDFHSPDFLPPDWFDLVVVLRCSTDA
;
A
#
# COMPACT_ATOMS: atom_id res chain seq x y z
N MET A 1 -19.04 -9.12 5.79
CA MET A 1 -17.68 -9.62 6.09
C MET A 1 -16.71 -8.52 5.72
N PRO A 2 -15.67 -8.26 6.53
CA PRO A 2 -14.63 -7.31 6.16
C PRO A 2 -13.91 -7.77 4.89
N TYR A 3 -13.31 -6.83 4.16
CA TYR A 3 -12.52 -7.11 2.96
C TYR A 3 -11.20 -6.33 2.99
N SER A 4 -10.18 -6.88 2.33
CA SER A 4 -8.87 -6.27 2.15
C SER A 4 -8.52 -6.23 0.66
N VAL A 5 -8.29 -5.04 0.12
CA VAL A 5 -7.89 -4.84 -1.28
C VAL A 5 -6.49 -4.25 -1.34
N LEU A 6 -5.61 -4.87 -2.14
CA LEU A 6 -4.33 -4.28 -2.52
C LEU A 6 -4.47 -3.58 -3.87
N VAL A 7 -4.10 -2.31 -3.93
CA VAL A 7 -4.00 -1.51 -5.16
C VAL A 7 -2.53 -1.31 -5.49
N ALA A 8 -2.08 -1.97 -6.55
CA ALA A 8 -0.71 -1.96 -7.03
C ALA A 8 -0.58 -1.33 -8.42
N GLY A 9 0.65 -1.14 -8.87
CA GLY A 9 0.97 -0.54 -10.17
C GLY A 9 2.11 0.47 -10.09
N THR A 10 2.68 0.79 -11.24
CA THR A 10 3.83 1.69 -11.32
C THR A 10 3.52 3.09 -10.73
N PRO A 11 4.52 3.83 -10.21
CA PRO A 11 4.32 5.23 -9.84
C PRO A 11 3.69 6.03 -10.99
N GLY A 12 2.71 6.89 -10.67
CA GLY A 12 2.02 7.73 -11.66
C GLY A 12 0.73 7.16 -12.27
N VAL A 13 0.42 5.86 -12.13
CA VAL A 13 -0.81 5.26 -12.72
C VAL A 13 -2.12 5.62 -12.02
N GLY A 14 -2.07 6.47 -10.99
CA GLY A 14 -3.27 6.94 -10.28
C GLY A 14 -3.72 6.12 -9.06
N LYS A 15 -2.86 5.23 -8.52
CA LYS A 15 -3.18 4.40 -7.32
C LYS A 15 -3.81 5.19 -6.18
N SER A 16 -3.13 6.23 -5.69
CA SER A 16 -3.61 6.98 -4.52
C SER A 16 -4.91 7.72 -4.79
N THR A 17 -5.16 8.18 -6.03
CA THR A 17 -6.45 8.75 -6.41
C THR A 17 -7.53 7.68 -6.39
N PHE A 18 -7.30 6.55 -7.06
CA PHE A 18 -8.21 5.42 -7.10
C PHE A 18 -8.55 4.89 -5.70
N SER A 19 -7.54 4.67 -4.84
CA SER A 19 -7.74 4.15 -3.49
C SER A 19 -8.55 5.08 -2.60
N ARG A 20 -8.35 6.40 -2.69
CA ARG A 20 -9.14 7.39 -1.94
C ARG A 20 -10.58 7.48 -2.42
N GLU A 21 -10.81 7.46 -3.72
CA GLU A 21 -12.16 7.42 -4.30
C GLU A 21 -12.88 6.12 -3.96
N LEU A 22 -12.18 4.99 -4.05
CA LEU A 22 -12.69 3.67 -3.66
C LEU A 22 -13.11 3.67 -2.18
N GLY A 23 -12.23 4.12 -1.28
CA GLY A 23 -12.55 4.22 0.14
C GLY A 23 -13.75 5.13 0.42
N SER A 24 -13.82 6.28 -0.26
CA SER A 24 -14.95 7.22 -0.12
C SER A 24 -16.27 6.63 -0.63
N GLY A 25 -16.24 5.87 -1.73
CA GLY A 25 -17.41 5.23 -2.33
C GLY A 25 -17.90 3.98 -1.59
N MET A 26 -17.01 3.27 -0.89
CA MET A 26 -17.34 2.03 -0.16
C MET A 26 -17.77 2.26 1.30
N GLY A 27 -17.75 3.50 1.78
CA GLY A 27 -18.22 3.86 3.13
C GLY A 27 -17.12 3.68 4.19
N SER A 28 -17.40 2.90 5.25
CA SER A 28 -16.44 2.69 6.33
C SER A 28 -15.28 1.81 5.86
N CYS A 29 -14.23 2.44 5.34
CA CYS A 29 -13.05 1.78 4.79
C CYS A 29 -11.78 2.55 5.18
N ARG A 30 -10.78 1.83 5.69
CA ARG A 30 -9.47 2.38 6.00
C ARG A 30 -8.60 2.37 4.74
N VAL A 31 -8.23 3.54 4.25
CA VAL A 31 -7.29 3.67 3.12
C VAL A 31 -5.89 3.90 3.67
N MET A 32 -4.98 2.99 3.34
CA MET A 32 -3.59 3.00 3.77
C MET A 32 -2.69 3.23 2.57
N GLU A 33 -2.19 4.46 2.43
CA GLU A 33 -1.17 4.80 1.44
C GLU A 33 0.20 4.41 2.01
N LEU A 34 0.67 3.20 1.70
CA LEU A 34 1.76 2.57 2.44
C LEU A 34 3.07 3.37 2.36
N GLY A 35 3.35 4.01 1.21
CA GLY A 35 4.51 4.91 1.08
C GLY A 35 4.48 6.10 2.05
N LYS A 36 3.29 6.61 2.40
CA LYS A 36 3.17 7.68 3.41
C LYS A 36 3.36 7.15 4.83
N ILE A 37 2.86 5.94 5.10
CA ILE A 37 3.02 5.28 6.41
C ILE A 37 4.50 5.01 6.66
N ILE A 38 5.19 4.39 5.69
CA ILE A 38 6.64 4.17 5.71
C ILE A 38 7.38 5.47 6.06
N ALA A 39 7.02 6.57 5.42
CA ALA A 39 7.67 7.85 5.64
C ALA A 39 7.36 8.49 7.00
N ALA A 40 6.12 8.40 7.46
CA ALA A 40 5.69 8.95 8.74
C ALA A 40 6.27 8.17 9.93
N GLU A 41 6.37 6.86 9.80
CA GLU A 41 6.82 5.92 10.85
C GLU A 41 8.32 5.62 10.77
N HIS A 42 9.04 6.25 9.82
CA HIS A 42 10.47 6.08 9.59
C HIS A 42 10.91 4.60 9.41
N LEU A 43 10.13 3.83 8.66
CA LEU A 43 10.36 2.39 8.43
C LEU A 43 11.42 2.17 7.34
N TYR A 44 12.65 2.56 7.63
CA TYR A 44 13.78 2.54 6.71
C TYR A 44 14.94 1.71 7.27
N SER A 45 15.63 0.98 6.41
CA SER A 45 16.84 0.21 6.75
C SER A 45 18.11 0.99 6.41
N GLU A 46 18.15 1.59 5.21
CA GLU A 46 19.35 2.18 4.62
C GLU A 46 19.01 3.43 3.78
N TRP A 47 20.04 4.23 3.47
CA TRP A 47 19.94 5.38 2.57
C TRP A 47 20.69 5.06 1.27
N ASP A 48 20.01 5.19 0.13
CA ASP A 48 20.58 5.05 -1.21
C ASP A 48 21.08 6.41 -1.70
N ASP A 49 22.40 6.58 -1.73
CA ASP A 49 23.07 7.82 -2.16
C ASP A 49 22.93 8.08 -3.68
N ASP A 50 22.79 7.03 -4.50
CA ASP A 50 22.71 7.15 -5.96
C ASP A 50 21.33 7.64 -6.41
N HIS A 51 20.27 7.19 -5.72
CA HIS A 51 18.89 7.59 -5.97
C HIS A 51 18.38 8.67 -5.02
N ASN A 52 19.20 9.04 -4.02
CA ASN A 52 18.91 10.04 -3.00
C ASN A 52 17.56 9.75 -2.28
N CYS A 53 17.34 8.48 -1.95
CA CYS A 53 16.12 8.02 -1.29
C CYS A 53 16.42 7.00 -0.20
N SER A 54 15.51 6.87 0.76
CA SER A 54 15.59 5.81 1.77
C SER A 54 15.07 4.49 1.21
N ILE A 55 15.80 3.42 1.47
CA ILE A 55 15.35 2.05 1.25
C ILE A 55 14.46 1.68 2.43
N PHE A 56 13.20 1.35 2.17
CA PHE A 56 12.28 0.94 3.21
C PHE A 56 12.61 -0.49 3.67
N ASP A 57 12.39 -0.76 4.95
CA ASP A 57 12.63 -2.07 5.55
C ASP A 57 11.35 -2.91 5.43
N GLU A 58 11.37 -3.92 4.55
CA GLU A 58 10.21 -4.80 4.29
C GLU A 58 9.71 -5.49 5.57
N GLU A 59 10.60 -6.00 6.40
CA GLU A 59 10.25 -6.68 7.67
C GLU A 59 9.62 -5.68 8.65
N ALA A 60 10.17 -4.48 8.76
CA ALA A 60 9.61 -3.44 9.62
C ALA A 60 8.22 -2.99 9.16
N VAL A 61 8.00 -2.91 7.84
CA VAL A 61 6.70 -2.54 7.25
C VAL A 61 5.67 -3.63 7.47
N GLU A 62 6.03 -4.89 7.21
CA GLU A 62 5.17 -6.04 7.47
C GLU A 62 4.78 -6.08 8.96
N GLN A 63 5.76 -6.01 9.86
CA GLN A 63 5.52 -6.04 11.30
C GLN A 63 4.64 -4.88 11.77
N HIS A 64 4.83 -3.68 11.22
CA HIS A 64 3.99 -2.52 11.51
C HIS A 64 2.53 -2.79 11.09
N LEU A 65 2.32 -3.30 9.89
CA LEU A 65 0.99 -3.62 9.36
C LEU A 65 0.30 -4.75 10.15
N GLU A 66 1.04 -5.77 10.58
CA GLU A 66 0.54 -6.82 11.49
C GLU A 66 0.07 -6.24 12.82
N ASN A 67 0.86 -5.33 13.41
CA ASN A 67 0.56 -4.71 14.69
C ASN A 67 -0.68 -3.80 14.64
N LEU A 68 -1.01 -3.23 13.47
CA LEU A 68 -2.29 -2.55 13.27
C LEU A 68 -3.48 -3.51 13.39
N GLY A 69 -3.28 -4.79 13.09
CA GLY A 69 -4.25 -5.86 13.34
C GLY A 69 -5.57 -5.71 12.58
N VAL A 70 -5.56 -5.04 11.43
CA VAL A 70 -6.76 -4.65 10.66
C VAL A 70 -7.23 -5.68 9.64
N PHE A 71 -6.32 -6.48 9.07
CA PHE A 71 -6.65 -7.46 8.03
C PHE A 71 -7.62 -8.51 8.58
N GLY A 72 -8.72 -8.76 7.85
CA GLY A 72 -9.78 -9.67 8.27
C GLY A 72 -10.68 -9.14 9.40
N LYS A 73 -10.48 -7.91 9.88
CA LYS A 73 -11.32 -7.27 10.91
C LYS A 73 -11.99 -5.99 10.45
N GLU A 74 -11.33 -5.23 9.59
CA GLU A 74 -11.81 -3.97 9.01
C GLU A 74 -11.88 -4.06 7.49
N ASN A 75 -12.62 -3.15 6.87
CA ASN A 75 -12.53 -2.93 5.43
C ASN A 75 -11.27 -2.11 5.15
N VAL A 76 -10.34 -2.63 4.36
CA VAL A 76 -9.03 -2.04 4.15
C VAL A 76 -8.72 -1.94 2.65
N VAL A 77 -8.14 -0.80 2.26
CA VAL A 77 -7.50 -0.62 0.96
C VAL A 77 -6.05 -0.24 1.21
N VAL A 78 -5.11 -1.04 0.72
CA VAL A 78 -3.67 -0.76 0.76
C VAL A 78 -3.23 -0.28 -0.62
N ASP A 79 -2.58 0.87 -0.68
CA ASP A 79 -1.94 1.42 -1.87
C ASP A 79 -0.42 1.28 -1.72
N PHE A 80 0.21 0.54 -2.64
CA PHE A 80 1.65 0.49 -2.75
C PHE A 80 2.14 0.10 -4.15
N HIS A 81 3.39 0.41 -4.50
CA HIS A 81 3.92 0.14 -5.85
C HIS A 81 4.77 -1.13 -5.94
N SER A 82 5.34 -1.60 -4.81
CA SER A 82 6.18 -2.80 -4.71
C SER A 82 5.73 -3.71 -3.55
N PRO A 83 4.58 -4.41 -3.68
CA PRO A 83 3.94 -5.10 -2.56
C PRO A 83 4.36 -6.57 -2.38
N ASP A 84 5.43 -7.02 -3.02
CA ASP A 84 5.87 -8.41 -3.15
C ASP A 84 6.28 -9.08 -1.84
N PHE A 85 6.68 -8.29 -0.84
CA PHE A 85 6.98 -8.77 0.51
C PHE A 85 5.73 -8.99 1.38
N LEU A 86 4.57 -8.45 1.01
CA LEU A 86 3.37 -8.53 1.84
C LEU A 86 2.75 -9.92 1.78
N PRO A 87 2.28 -10.49 2.92
CA PRO A 87 1.64 -11.80 2.92
C PRO A 87 0.40 -11.84 2.01
N PRO A 88 0.30 -12.82 1.08
CA PRO A 88 -0.81 -12.88 0.13
C PRO A 88 -2.17 -13.12 0.82
N ASP A 89 -2.16 -13.83 1.95
CA ASP A 89 -3.37 -14.15 2.73
C ASP A 89 -4.01 -12.93 3.41
N TRP A 90 -3.36 -11.76 3.37
CA TRP A 90 -3.95 -10.51 3.87
C TRP A 90 -4.99 -9.92 2.92
N PHE A 91 -5.01 -10.31 1.64
CA PHE A 91 -5.78 -9.64 0.60
C PHE A 91 -6.78 -10.57 -0.09
N ASP A 92 -8.04 -10.13 -0.14
CA ASP A 92 -9.10 -10.81 -0.86
C ASP A 92 -9.05 -10.50 -2.37
N LEU A 93 -8.48 -9.35 -2.73
CA LEU A 93 -8.37 -8.86 -4.11
C LEU A 93 -7.10 -8.04 -4.30
N VAL A 94 -6.42 -8.27 -5.43
CA VAL A 94 -5.31 -7.45 -5.90
C VAL A 94 -5.70 -6.75 -7.21
N VAL A 95 -5.65 -5.42 -7.23
CA VAL A 95 -5.92 -4.58 -8.39
C VAL A 95 -4.61 -3.97 -8.87
N VAL A 96 -4.14 -4.37 -10.05
CA VAL A 96 -2.94 -3.78 -10.66
C VAL A 96 -3.36 -2.73 -11.69
N LEU A 97 -3.23 -1.45 -11.34
CA LEU A 97 -3.52 -0.35 -12.24
C LEU A 97 -2.45 -0.22 -13.31
N ARG A 98 -2.90 0.05 -14.54
CA ARG A 98 -2.07 0.25 -15.73
C ARG A 98 -2.50 1.53 -16.41
N CYS A 99 -1.54 2.29 -16.94
CA CYS A 99 -1.75 3.45 -17.78
C CYS A 99 -1.03 3.24 -19.11
N SER A 100 -1.51 3.86 -20.19
CA SER A 100 -0.78 3.85 -21.46
C SER A 100 0.56 4.57 -21.30
N THR A 101 1.55 4.14 -22.07
CA THR A 101 2.84 4.85 -22.22
C THR A 101 2.78 5.93 -23.30
N ASP A 102 1.63 6.06 -24.00
CA ASP A 102 1.42 7.08 -25.02
C ASP A 102 1.32 8.47 -24.39
N ALA A 103 1.87 9.47 -25.08
CA ALA A 103 1.89 10.87 -24.67
C ALA A 103 0.63 11.65 -25.09
#